data_AF-A0A968T776-F1
#
_entry.id   AF-A0A968T776-F1
#
_cell.length_a   1.000
_cell.length_b   1.000
_cell.length_c   1.000
_cell.angle_alpha   90.00
_cell.angle_beta   90.00
_cell.angle_gamma   90.00
#
_symmetry.space_group_name_H-M   'P 1'
#
loop_
_entity.id
_entity.type
_entity.pdbx_description
1 polymer ?
#
loop_
_entity_poly.entity_id
_entity_poly.type
_entity_poly.pdbx_seq_one_letter_code
_entity_poly.pdbx_strand_id
1 'polypeptide(L)' 'MQTLLVEIKDKTGLRILQELEHAQLIRLIKTTQENIPQRLSSRLRGALSKETTKEMKSELEQMRSEWQQRDI' A
#
# COMPACT_ATOMS: atom_id res chain seq x y z
N MET A 1 -19.61 12.21 -20.13
CA MET A 1 -19.50 12.42 -18.67
C MET A 1 -18.43 13.48 -18.45
N GLN A 2 -18.73 14.53 -17.67
CA GLN A 2 -17.78 15.57 -17.30
C GLN A 2 -17.45 15.44 -15.81
N THR A 3 -16.17 15.51 -15.47
CA THR A 3 -15.69 15.41 -14.09
C THR A 3 -15.30 16.79 -13.62
N LEU A 4 -16.07 17.34 -12.66
CA LEU A 4 -15.75 18.61 -12.00
C LEU A 4 -15.20 18.33 -10.60
N LEU A 5 -14.08 18.97 -10.27
CA LEU A 5 -13.48 18.93 -8.94
C LEU A 5 -13.99 20.11 -8.12
N VAL A 6 -14.68 19.83 -7.02
CA VAL A 6 -15.29 20.85 -6.16
C VAL A 6 -14.67 20.75 -4.78
N GLU A 7 -14.06 21.84 -4.32
CA GLU A 7 -13.55 21.95 -2.96
C GLU A 7 -14.65 22.46 -2.01
N ILE A 8 -14.99 21.64 -1.01
CA ILE A 8 -16.03 21.96 -0.04
C ILE A 8 -15.38 22.62 1.18
N LYS A 9 -15.80 23.84 1.49
CA LYS A 9 -15.30 24.59 2.66
C LYS A 9 -16.14 24.41 3.94
N ASP A 10 -17.38 23.94 3.82
CA ASP A 10 -18.32 23.84 4.94
C ASP A 10 -19.09 22.50 4.95
N LYS A 11 -19.40 21.98 6.15
CA LYS A 11 -20.11 20.70 6.34
C LYS A 11 -21.50 20.69 5.69
N THR A 12 -22.12 21.87 5.54
CA THR A 12 -23.43 22.03 4.87
C THR A 12 -23.36 21.66 3.40
N GLY A 13 -22.25 22.00 2.71
CA GLY A 13 -22.05 21.68 1.30
C GLY A 13 -21.97 20.18 1.03
N LEU A 14 -21.45 19.41 1.99
CA LEU A 14 -21.36 17.95 1.86
C LEU A 14 -22.73 17.28 1.87
N ARG A 15 -23.67 17.78 2.69
CA ARG A 15 -25.04 17.24 2.76
C ARG A 15 -25.82 17.48 1.47
N ILE A 16 -25.70 18.68 0.89
CA ILE A 16 -26.32 19.03 -0.40
C ILE A 16 -25.79 18.11 -1.50
N LEU A 17 -24.48 17.90 -1.56
CA LEU A 17 -23.86 17.00 -2.54
C LEU A 17 -24.30 15.54 -2.36
N GLN A 18 -24.49 15.07 -1.13
CA GLN A 18 -25.08 13.76 -0.87
C GLN A 18 -26.53 13.70 -1.37
N GLU A 19 -27.34 14.72 -1.12
CA GLU A 19 -28.72 14.77 -1.61
C GLU A 19 -28.78 14.76 -3.15
N LEU A 20 -27.88 15.47 -3.83
CA LEU A 20 -27.77 15.42 -5.30
C LEU A 20 -27.31 14.03 -5.81
N GLU A 21 -26.49 13.31 -5.05
CA GLU A 21 -26.12 11.92 -5.34
C GLU A 21 -27.32 10.97 -5.17
N HIS A 22 -28.15 11.16 -4.14
CA HIS A 22 -29.39 10.38 -3.96
C HIS A 22 -30.39 10.65 -5.10
N ALA A 23 -30.42 11.89 -5.62
CA ALA A 23 -31.19 12.26 -6.80
C ALA A 23 -30.58 11.75 -8.13
N GLN A 24 -29.46 11.01 -8.10
CA GLN A 24 -28.74 10.46 -9.26
C GLN A 24 -28.21 11.50 -10.26
N LEU A 25 -28.19 12.77 -9.89
CA LEU A 25 -27.75 13.88 -10.76
C LEU A 25 -26.22 13.96 -10.86
N ILE A 26 -25.53 13.58 -9.80
CA ILE A 26 -24.07 13.57 -9.70
C ILE A 26 -23.61 12.27 -9.08
N ARG A 27 -22.38 11.85 -9.39
CA ARG A 27 -21.71 10.75 -8.70
C ARG A 27 -20.59 11.33 -7.86
N LEU A 28 -20.63 11.12 -6.54
CA LEU A 28 -19.60 11.65 -5.67
C LEU A 28 -18.37 10.75 -5.75
N ILE A 29 -17.36 11.19 -6.52
CA ILE A 29 -16.06 10.50 -6.55
C ILE A 29 -15.29 10.95 -5.31
N LYS A 30 -15.54 10.28 -4.18
CA LYS A 30 -14.67 10.42 -3.01
C LYS A 30 -13.33 9.81 -3.40
N THR A 31 -12.35 10.64 -3.75
CA THR A 31 -10.94 10.28 -3.61
C THR A 31 -10.61 10.25 -2.14
N THR A 32 -11.28 9.39 -1.38
CA THR A 32 -10.66 8.84 -0.19
C THR A 32 -9.44 8.14 -0.78
N GLN A 33 -8.28 8.76 -0.69
CA GLN A 33 -7.06 7.99 -0.53
C GLN A 33 -7.33 7.19 0.73
N GLU A 34 -8.00 6.05 0.58
CA GLU A 34 -7.97 5.02 1.59
C GLU A 34 -6.47 4.80 1.76
N ASN A 35 -5.95 5.27 2.89
CA ASN A 35 -4.71 4.80 3.45
C ASN A 35 -4.95 3.32 3.75
N ILE A 36 -5.12 2.51 2.70
CA ILE A 36 -5.02 1.07 2.77
C ILE A 36 -3.62 0.91 3.34
N PRO A 37 -3.47 0.42 4.60
CA PRO A 37 -2.17 0.26 5.18
C PRO A 37 -1.41 -0.65 4.22
N GLN A 38 -0.47 -0.08 3.48
CA GLN A 38 0.31 -0.83 2.51
C GLN A 38 0.89 -2.00 3.26
N ARG A 39 0.47 -3.22 2.88
CA ARG A 39 0.97 -4.44 3.49
C ARG A 39 2.49 -4.34 3.49
N LEU A 40 3.11 -4.61 4.63
CA LEU A 40 4.56 -4.49 4.82
C LEU A 40 5.32 -5.27 3.73
N SER A 41 4.75 -6.39 3.29
CA SER A 41 5.22 -7.20 2.17
C SER A 41 5.30 -6.46 0.83
N SER A 42 4.42 -5.50 0.56
CA SER A 42 4.48 -4.65 -0.64
C SER A 42 5.58 -3.60 -0.54
N ARG A 43 5.90 -3.11 0.66
CA ARG A 43 6.99 -2.13 0.89
C ARG A 43 8.38 -2.75 0.84
N LEU A 44 8.51 -4.00 1.33
CA LEU A 44 9.79 -4.70 1.41
C LEU A 44 10.11 -5.50 0.14
N ARG A 45 9.16 -5.63 -0.81
CA ARG A 45 9.37 -6.32 -2.08
C ARG A 45 10.36 -5.53 -2.94
N GLY A 46 11.58 -6.05 -3.09
CA GLY A 46 12.65 -5.40 -3.84
C GLY A 46 13.56 -4.48 -3.02
N ALA A 47 13.41 -4.46 -1.69
CA ALA A 47 14.30 -3.70 -0.80
C ALA A 47 15.74 -4.24 -0.76
N LEU A 48 15.96 -5.48 -1.21
CA LEU A 48 17.28 -6.10 -1.30
C LEU A 48 17.65 -6.31 -2.78
N SER A 49 18.86 -5.91 -3.16
CA SER A 49 19.42 -6.24 -4.47
C SER A 49 19.61 -7.76 -4.60
N LYS A 50 19.51 -8.26 -5.84
CA LYS A 50 19.71 -9.68 -6.14
C LYS A 50 21.12 -10.16 -5.78
N GLU A 51 22.11 -9.28 -5.91
CA GLU A 51 23.51 -9.56 -5.58
C GLU A 51 23.69 -9.74 -4.07
N THR A 52 23.24 -8.76 -3.28
CA THR A 52 23.27 -8.82 -1.81
C THR A 52 22.52 -10.03 -1.26
N THR A 53 21.40 -10.41 -1.89
CA THR A 53 20.62 -11.60 -1.49
C THR A 53 21.39 -12.90 -1.74
N LYS A 54 22.20 -12.96 -2.80
CA LYS A 54 22.99 -14.15 -3.16
C LYS A 54 24.18 -14.33 -2.21
N GLU A 55 24.87 -13.25 -1.88
CA GLU A 55 25.96 -13.27 -0.88
C GLU A 55 25.41 -13.67 0.50
N MET A 56 24.33 -13.04 0.95
CA MET A 56 23.72 -13.34 2.25
C MET A 56 23.24 -14.78 2.35
N LYS A 57 22.73 -15.36 1.25
CA LYS A 57 22.37 -16.78 1.19
C LYS A 57 23.60 -17.68 1.31
N SER A 58 24.71 -17.32 0.65
CA SER A 58 25.96 -18.09 0.70
C SER A 58 26.53 -18.13 2.12
N GLU A 59 26.58 -16.98 2.80
CA GLU A 59 27.03 -16.87 4.18
C GLU A 59 26.15 -17.71 5.13
N LEU A 60 24.82 -17.64 4.95
CA LEU A 60 23.88 -18.43 5.75
C LEU A 60 24.03 -19.95 5.54
N GLU A 61 24.30 -20.39 4.32
CA GLU A 61 24.54 -21.81 4.01
C GLU A 61 25.86 -22.28 4.62
N GLN A 62 26.92 -21.47 4.56
CA GLN A 62 28.19 -21.78 5.22
C GLN A 62 28.01 -21.89 6.73
N MET A 63 27.37 -20.91 7.37
CA MET A 63 27.06 -20.97 8.80
C MET A 63 26.24 -22.23 9.13
N ARG A 64 25.19 -22.54 8.34
CA ARG A 64 24.38 -23.74 8.57
C ARG A 64 25.23 -25.02 8.47
N SER A 65 26.14 -25.10 7.50
CA SER A 65 27.03 -26.24 7.33
C SER A 65 27.99 -26.41 8.51
N GLU A 66 28.58 -25.31 8.98
CA GLU A 66 29.46 -25.31 10.16
C GLU A 66 28.72 -25.75 11.45
N TRP A 67 27.45 -25.36 11.58
CA TRP A 67 26.60 -25.79 12.69
C TRP A 67 26.16 -27.26 12.58
N GLN A 68 25.98 -27.79 11.37
CA GLN A 68 25.68 -29.21 11.14
C GLN A 68 26.91 -30.11 11.32
N GLN A 69 28.11 -29.59 11.05
CA GLN A 69 29.37 -30.32 11.26
C GLN A 69 29.84 -30.32 12.72
N ARG A 70 29.24 -29.47 13.56
CA ARG A 70 29.33 -29.60 15.01
C ARG A 70 28.43 -30.73 15.48
N ASP A 71 28.88 -31.97 15.27
CA ASP A 71 28.42 -33.12 16.03
C ASP A 71 28.74 -32.88 17.51
N ILE A 72 27.75 -33.08 18.38
CA ILE A 72 27.84 -33.06 19.84
C ILE A 72 28.01 -34.51 20.31
#